data_AF-A0A2V9DGG7-F1
#
_entry.id   AF-A0A2V9DGG7-F1
#
_cell.length_a   1.000
_cell.length_b   1.000
_cell.length_c   1.000
_cell.angle_alpha   90.00
_cell.angle_beta   90.00
_cell.angle_gamma   90.00
#
_symmetry.space_group_name_H-M   'P 1'
#
loop_
_entity.id
_entity.type
_entity.pdbx_description
1 polymer ?
#
loop_
_entity_poly.entity_id
_entity_poly.type
_entity_poly.pdbx_seq_one_letter_code
_entity_poly.pdbx_strand_id
1 'polypeptide(L)'
;MESIRTSTTAAAAQQDRETEAQVFQICARAGVCCIGIQRGFGHAPDYVLFQPVGTTLAVPLATFANRDEAIAAIKAKLTQSGFRGGAE
;
A
#
# COMPACT_ATOMS: atom_id res chain seq x y z
N MET A 1 13.81 -20.05 35.20
CA MET A 1 12.67 -20.48 34.36
C MET A 1 12.05 -19.21 33.80
N GLU A 2 12.70 -18.61 32.80
CA GLU A 2 12.36 -17.28 32.27
C GLU A 2 12.07 -17.43 30.78
N SER A 3 10.85 -17.85 30.47
CA SER A 3 10.40 -17.98 29.08
C SER A 3 9.69 -16.69 28.65
N ILE A 4 10.50 -15.79 28.07
CA ILE A 4 10.21 -15.03 26.85
C ILE A 4 8.81 -14.39 26.79
N ARG A 5 8.66 -13.18 27.35
CA ARG A 5 7.57 -12.24 27.02
C ARG A 5 7.96 -11.29 25.86
N THR A 6 8.70 -11.79 24.88
CA THR A 6 9.28 -10.98 23.79
C THR A 6 8.62 -11.23 22.43
N SER A 7 7.46 -11.89 22.38
CA SER A 7 6.88 -12.37 21.12
C SER A 7 5.81 -11.46 20.52
N THR A 8 5.16 -10.61 21.32
CA THR A 8 3.99 -9.85 20.84
C THR A 8 4.36 -8.64 19.99
N THR A 9 5.44 -7.92 20.32
CA THR A 9 5.90 -6.75 19.56
C THR A 9 6.60 -7.13 18.26
N ALA A 10 7.33 -8.25 18.27
CA ALA A 10 8.03 -8.75 17.08
C ALA A 10 7.04 -9.21 16.00
N ALA A 11 5.97 -9.92 16.37
CA ALA A 11 4.97 -10.38 15.42
C ALA A 11 4.20 -9.22 14.75
N ALA A 12 3.84 -8.18 15.51
CA ALA A 12 3.15 -7.01 14.97
C ALA A 12 4.03 -6.21 14.00
N ALA A 13 5.31 -6.00 14.34
CA ALA A 13 6.26 -5.32 13.47
C ALA A 13 6.61 -6.16 12.21
N GLN A 14 6.61 -7.48 12.33
CA GLN A 14 6.87 -8.38 11.21
C GLN A 14 5.70 -8.40 10.23
N GLN A 15 4.46 -8.46 10.74
CA GLN A 15 3.26 -8.42 9.92
C GLN A 15 3.07 -7.06 9.21
N ASP A 16 3.44 -5.96 9.86
CA ASP A 16 3.46 -4.62 9.25
C ASP A 16 4.44 -4.58 8.06
N ARG A 17 5.66 -5.12 8.26
CA ARG A 17 6.70 -5.18 7.22
C ARG A 17 6.32 -6.08 6.05
N GLU A 18 5.65 -7.21 6.30
CA GLU A 18 5.11 -8.09 5.26
C GLU A 18 3.99 -7.42 4.46
N THR A 19 3.12 -6.68 5.15
CA THR A 19 2.04 -5.90 4.52
C THR A 19 2.62 -4.80 3.62
N GLU A 20 3.60 -4.04 4.11
CA GLU A 20 4.32 -3.05 3.30
C GLU A 20 4.96 -3.70 2.08
N ALA A 21 5.72 -4.80 2.25
CA ALA A 21 6.37 -5.49 1.15
C ALA A 21 5.36 -5.92 0.06
N GLN A 22 4.21 -6.47 0.47
CA GLN A 22 3.12 -6.82 -0.44
C GLN A 22 2.59 -5.58 -1.19
N VAL A 23 2.34 -4.48 -0.48
CA VAL A 23 1.86 -3.23 -1.05
C VAL A 23 2.85 -2.67 -2.08
N PHE A 24 4.14 -2.64 -1.76
CA PHE A 24 5.19 -2.19 -2.69
C PHE A 24 5.25 -3.06 -3.95
N GLN A 25 5.14 -4.39 -3.82
CA GLN A 25 5.09 -5.31 -4.96
C GLN A 25 3.87 -5.07 -5.86
N ILE A 26 2.71 -4.78 -5.27
CA ILE A 26 1.48 -4.48 -6.00
C ILE A 26 1.62 -3.16 -6.78
N CYS A 27 2.12 -2.11 -6.13
CA CYS A 27 2.42 -0.82 -6.77
C CYS A 27 3.37 -0.97 -7.96
N ALA A 28 4.49 -1.68 -7.77
CA ALA A 28 5.47 -1.92 -8.83
C ALA A 28 4.82 -2.63 -10.03
N ARG A 29 3.97 -3.63 -9.77
CA ARG A 29 3.24 -4.36 -10.83
C ARG A 29 2.17 -3.51 -11.52
N ALA A 30 1.62 -2.53 -10.83
CA ALA A 30 0.72 -1.54 -11.42
C ALA A 30 1.47 -0.44 -12.21
N GLY A 31 2.80 -0.43 -12.17
CA GLY A 31 3.64 0.55 -12.87
C GLY A 31 3.72 1.91 -12.16
N VAL A 32 3.54 1.95 -10.83
CA VAL A 32 3.60 3.18 -10.03
C VAL A 32 4.59 3.07 -8.88
N CYS A 33 5.18 4.20 -8.51
CA CYS A 33 6.00 4.30 -7.30
C CYS A 33 5.08 4.45 -6.08
N CYS A 34 5.09 3.43 -5.21
CA CYS A 34 4.51 3.51 -3.87
C CYS A 34 5.36 4.46 -3.01
N ILE A 35 4.73 5.42 -2.35
CA ILE A 35 5.38 6.38 -1.44
C ILE A 35 5.39 5.83 -0.01
N GLY A 36 4.31 5.16 0.39
CA GLY A 36 4.18 4.56 1.71
C GLY A 36 2.72 4.35 2.11
N ILE A 37 2.52 3.85 3.33
CA ILE A 37 1.21 3.62 3.92
C ILE A 37 0.95 4.74 4.94
N GLN A 38 -0.10 5.53 4.70
CA GLN A 38 -0.62 6.48 5.65
C GLN A 38 -1.63 5.78 6.56
N ARG A 39 -1.27 5.61 7.83
CA ARG A 39 -2.19 5.05 8.83
C ARG A 39 -3.24 6.08 9.23
N GLY A 40 -4.50 5.68 9.20
CA GLY A 40 -5.61 6.50 9.68
C GLY A 40 -5.63 6.56 11.21
N PHE A 41 -6.21 7.63 11.77
CA PHE A 41 -6.44 7.73 13.22
C PHE A 41 -7.92 7.52 13.55
N GLY A 42 -8.22 6.70 14.56
CA GLY A 42 -9.58 6.42 14.99
C GLY A 42 -10.38 5.58 13.99
N HIS A 43 -11.36 6.20 13.33
CA HIS A 43 -12.22 5.55 12.31
C HIS A 43 -11.78 5.84 10.87
N ALA A 44 -10.73 6.65 10.67
CA ALA A 44 -10.19 6.87 9.34
C ALA A 44 -9.51 5.59 8.83
N PRO A 45 -9.80 5.14 7.60
CA PRO A 45 -9.12 3.98 7.03
C PRO A 45 -7.66 4.29 6.71
N ASP A 46 -6.83 3.26 6.70
CA ASP A 46 -5.46 3.34 6.22
C ASP A 46 -5.44 3.49 4.69
N TYR A 47 -4.49 4.26 4.17
CA TYR A 47 -4.32 4.49 2.74
C TYR A 47 -2.91 4.16 2.28
N VAL A 48 -2.79 3.59 1.08
CA VAL A 48 -1.53 3.48 0.36
C VAL A 48 -1.42 4.70 -0.56
N LEU A 49 -0.30 5.41 -0.42
CA LEU A 49 0.04 6.56 -1.24
C LEU A 49 0.98 6.14 -2.37
N PHE A 50 0.73 6.62 -3.57
CA PHE A 50 1.60 6.39 -4.73
C PHE A 50 1.65 7.63 -5.63
N GLN A 51 2.77 7.82 -6.32
CA GLN A 51 3.01 8.99 -7.16
C GLN A 51 3.35 8.54 -8.58
N PRO A 52 2.42 8.67 -9.54
CA PRO A 52 2.72 8.46 -10.94
C PRO A 52 3.68 9.51 -11.52
N VAL A 53 3.33 10.80 -11.52
CA VAL A 53 4.22 11.93 -11.90
C VAL A 53 3.62 13.20 -11.28
N GLY A 54 4.26 13.80 -10.28
CA GLY A 54 3.85 15.10 -9.71
C GLY A 54 2.57 15.11 -8.87
N THR A 55 1.68 14.12 -9.01
CA THR A 55 0.42 14.01 -8.27
C THR A 55 0.45 12.83 -7.31
N THR A 56 0.11 13.05 -6.05
CA THR A 56 -0.06 11.96 -5.07
C THR A 56 -1.47 11.40 -5.17
N LEU A 57 -1.57 10.09 -5.35
CA LEU A 57 -2.82 9.34 -5.37
C LEU A 57 -2.88 8.42 -4.15
N ALA A 58 -4.10 8.13 -3.70
CA ALA A 58 -4.36 7.31 -2.53
C ALA A 58 -5.40 6.22 -2.85
N VAL A 59 -5.15 5.00 -2.39
CA VAL A 59 -6.09 3.86 -2.42
C VAL A 59 -6.16 3.26 -1.02
N PRO A 60 -7.35 2.88 -0.52
CA PRO A 60 -7.47 2.27 0.81
C PRO A 60 -6.61 1.01 0.95
N LEU A 61 -5.89 0.86 2.06
CA LEU A 61 -5.07 -0.32 2.35
C LEU A 61 -5.90 -1.61 2.36
N ALA A 62 -7.16 -1.53 2.78
CA ALA A 62 -8.09 -2.66 2.76
C ALA A 62 -8.23 -3.29 1.35
N THR A 63 -8.13 -2.48 0.29
CA THR A 63 -8.19 -2.96 -1.10
C THR A 63 -6.97 -3.82 -1.46
N PHE A 64 -5.84 -3.66 -0.77
CA PHE A 64 -4.60 -4.45 -0.97
C PHE A 64 -4.66 -5.86 -0.38
N ALA A 65 -5.74 -6.20 0.35
CA ALA A 65 -6.03 -7.59 0.71
C ALA A 65 -6.25 -8.47 -0.53
N ASN A 66 -6.75 -7.89 -1.63
CA ASN A 66 -6.87 -8.53 -2.93
C ASN A 66 -5.97 -7.84 -3.96
N ARG A 67 -4.97 -8.57 -4.46
CA ARG A 67 -3.98 -8.04 -5.41
C ARG A 67 -4.62 -7.49 -6.68
N ASP A 68 -5.57 -8.21 -7.28
CA ASP A 68 -6.17 -7.82 -8.55
C ASP A 68 -7.06 -6.58 -8.39
N GLU A 69 -7.81 -6.51 -7.29
CA GLU A 69 -8.60 -5.32 -6.96
C GLU A 69 -7.73 -4.10 -6.67
N ALA A 70 -6.61 -4.28 -5.97
CA ALA A 70 -5.65 -3.21 -5.72
C ALA A 70 -5.05 -2.66 -7.01
N ILE A 71 -4.63 -3.52 -7.94
CA ILE A 71 -4.11 -3.09 -9.25
C ILE A 71 -5.19 -2.36 -10.04
N ALA A 72 -6.43 -2.89 -10.05
CA ALA A 72 -7.55 -2.23 -10.73
C ALA A 72 -7.87 -0.86 -10.14
N ALA A 73 -7.87 -0.73 -8.82
CA ALA A 73 -8.08 0.54 -8.12
C ALA A 73 -6.97 1.55 -8.40
N ILE A 74 -5.71 1.13 -8.38
CA ILE A 74 -4.56 1.97 -8.76
C ILE A 74 -4.75 2.46 -10.20
N LYS A 75 -5.00 1.57 -11.16
CA LYS A 75 -5.24 1.93 -12.56
C LYS A 75 -6.42 2.89 -12.73
N ALA A 76 -7.52 2.68 -12.02
CA ALA A 76 -8.65 3.59 -12.04
C ALA A 76 -8.27 4.99 -11.54
N LYS A 77 -7.48 5.09 -10.46
CA LYS A 77 -6.96 6.37 -9.96
C LYS A 77 -6.00 7.04 -10.94
N LEU A 78 -5.15 6.26 -11.61
CA LEU A 78 -4.26 6.78 -12.66
C LEU A 78 -5.07 7.38 -13.81
N THR A 79 -6.09 6.66 -14.31
CA THR A 79 -6.99 7.16 -15.34
C THR A 79 -7.73 8.43 -14.89
N GLN A 80 -8.25 8.47 -13.66
CA GLN A 80 -8.90 9.66 -13.08
C GLN A 80 -7.95 10.86 -12.98
N SER A 81 -6.68 10.62 -12.69
CA SER A 81 -5.65 11.67 -12.61
C SER A 81 -5.18 12.19 -13.98
N GLY A 82 -5.64 11.58 -15.08
CA GLY A 82 -5.14 11.87 -16.42
C GLY A 82 -3.74 11.29 -16.70
N PHE A 83 -3.23 10.43 -15.82
CA PHE A 83 -1.96 9.75 -16.02
C PHE A 83 -2.11 8.69 -17.11
N ARG A 84 -1.67 9.02 -18.32
CA ARG A 84 -1.41 8.07 -19.39
C ARG A 84 -0.07 7.42 -19.07
N GLY A 85 -0.10 6.31 -18.35
CA GLY A 85 1.10 5.57 -17.98
C GLY A 85 2.09 5.51 -19.14
N GLY A 86 3.34 5.93 -18.86
CA GLY A 86 4.41 5.99 -19.85
C GLY A 86 4.60 4.63 -20.48
N ALA A 87 4.00 4.47 -21.66
CA ALA A 87 4.43 3.48 -22.63
C ALA A 87 5.67 4.08 -23.28
N GLU A 88 6.83 3.75 -22.72
CA GLU A 88 8.12 3.86 -23.39
C GLU A 88 8.75 2.46 -23.45
#